data_AF-A0A674IQT2-F1
#
_entry.id   AF-A0A674IQT2-F1
#
_cell.length_a   1.000
_cell.length_b   1.000
_cell.length_c   1.000
_cell.angle_alpha   90.00
_cell.angle_beta   90.00
_cell.angle_gamma   90.00
#
_symmetry.space_group_name_H-M   'P 1'
#
loop_
_entity.id
_entity.type
_entity.pdbx_description
1 polymer ?
#
loop_
_entity_poly.entity_id
_entity_poly.type
_entity_poly.pdbx_seq_one_letter_code
_entity_poly.pdbx_strand_id
1 'polypeptide(L)' 'MNRDHRRIIHELAQIYGIESVSYDNEPKRNVVITAVKGKSICPSNTLTSVLEREMQTRPPPPIPHYRQTDK' A
#
# COMPACT_ATOMS: atom_id res chain seq x y z
N MET A 1 -14.09 -8.95 -10.27
CA MET A 1 -13.23 -8.75 -9.08
C MET A 1 -13.69 -9.72 -8.01
N ASN A 2 -12.82 -10.54 -7.41
CA ASN A 2 -13.28 -11.53 -6.44
C ASN A 2 -13.66 -10.87 -5.10
N ARG A 3 -14.28 -11.65 -4.21
CA ARG A 3 -14.73 -11.18 -2.89
C ARG A 3 -13.60 -10.56 -2.06
N ASP A 4 -12.41 -11.17 -2.07
CA ASP A 4 -11.31 -10.76 -1.21
C ASP A 4 -10.69 -9.44 -1.70
N HIS A 5 -10.60 -9.23 -3.01
CA HIS A 5 -10.24 -7.94 -3.60
C HIS A 5 -11.24 -6.84 -3.23
N ARG A 6 -12.55 -7.14 -3.23
CA ARG A 6 -13.55 -6.16 -2.79
C ARG A 6 -13.41 -5.84 -1.30
N ARG A 7 -13.15 -6.85 -0.48
CA ARG A 7 -12.97 -6.68 0.98
C ARG A 7 -11.82 -5.71 1.29
N ILE A 8 -10.63 -5.93 0.73
CA ILE A 8 -9.49 -5.06 1.00
C ILE A 8 -9.73 -3.62 0.55
N ILE A 9 -10.45 -3.42 -0.56
CA ILE A 9 -10.82 -2.08 -1.03
C ILE A 9 -11.75 -1.37 -0.03
N HIS A 10 -12.76 -2.05 0.52
CA HIS A 10 -13.64 -1.47 1.56
C HIS A 10 -12.88 -1.14 2.84
N GLU A 11 -11.97 -2.01 3.27
CA GLU A 11 -11.13 -1.76 4.46
C GLU A 11 -10.22 -0.54 4.24
N LEU A 12 -9.57 -0.42 3.07
CA LEU A 12 -8.77 0.75 2.72
C LEU A 12 -9.63 2.02 2.63
N ALA A 13 -10.84 1.94 2.09
CA ALA A 13 -11.72 3.10 1.96
C ALA A 13 -12.02 3.78 3.31
N GLN A 14 -12.16 2.98 4.38
CA GLN A 14 -12.33 3.49 5.74
C GLN A 14 -11.13 4.33 6.21
N ILE A 15 -9.91 3.87 5.91
CA ILE A 15 -8.67 4.56 6.30
C ILE A 15 -8.52 5.89 5.55
N TYR A 16 -8.87 5.91 4.26
CA TYR A 16 -8.78 7.09 3.42
C TYR A 16 -9.97 8.07 3.60
N GLY A 17 -10.98 7.73 4.40
CA GLY A 17 -12.17 8.56 4.58
C GLY A 17 -12.94 8.77 3.26
N ILE A 18 -12.99 7.75 2.41
CA ILE A 18 -13.72 7.74 1.13
C ILE A 18 -14.89 6.77 1.23
N GLU A 19 -15.95 7.05 0.47
CA GLU A 19 -17.11 6.17 0.43
C GLU A 19 -16.85 5.00 -0.51
N SER A 20 -17.35 3.82 -0.14
CA SER A 20 -17.15 2.59 -0.90
C SER A 20 -18.44 1.79 -0.96
N VAL A 21 -18.85 1.41 -2.17
CA VAL A 21 -20.09 0.67 -2.40
C VAL A 21 -19.84 -0.45 -3.42
N SER A 22 -20.34 -1.65 -3.14
CA SER A 22 -20.30 -2.74 -4.12
C SER A 22 -21.58 -2.73 -4.96
N TYR A 23 -21.43 -2.67 -6.27
CA TYR A 23 -22.53 -2.70 -7.22
C TYR A 23 -22.57 -4.04 -7.97
N ASP A 24 -23.73 -4.35 -8.53
CA ASP A 24 -24.01 -5.55 -9.32
C ASP A 24 -23.90 -6.89 -8.57
N ASN A 25 -24.32 -7.94 -9.28
CA ASN A 25 -24.27 -9.33 -8.84
C ASN A 25 -23.03 -10.04 -9.40
N GLU A 26 -22.64 -11.15 -8.77
CA GLU A 26 -21.56 -11.99 -9.29
C GLU A 26 -21.92 -12.58 -10.66
N PRO A 27 -20.95 -12.72 -11.59
CA PRO A 27 -19.51 -12.44 -11.43
C PRO A 27 -19.09 -10.99 -11.74
N LYS A 28 -20.04 -10.12 -12.10
CA LYS A 28 -19.78 -8.75 -12.56
C LYS A 28 -19.66 -7.74 -11.42
N ARG A 29 -19.87 -8.19 -10.17
CA ARG A 29 -19.87 -7.34 -8.99
C ARG A 29 -18.54 -6.59 -8.83
N ASN A 30 -18.64 -5.28 -8.82
CA ASN A 30 -17.54 -4.32 -8.75
C ASN A 30 -17.67 -3.45 -7.49
N VAL A 31 -16.69 -2.57 -7.29
CA VAL A 31 -16.71 -1.57 -6.21
C VAL A 31 -16.52 -0.21 -6.85
N VAL A 32 -17.34 0.75 -6.44
CA VAL A 32 -17.21 2.16 -6.79
C VAL A 32 -16.77 2.91 -5.53
N ILE A 33 -15.81 3.80 -5.72
CA ILE A 33 -15.21 4.60 -4.67
C ILE A 33 -15.49 6.08 -4.96
N THR A 34 -15.94 6.81 -3.96
CA THR A 34 -16.26 8.23 -4.07
C THR A 34 -15.45 9.03 -3.06
N ALA A 35 -14.60 9.92 -3.55
CA ALA A 35 -13.90 10.88 -2.72
C ALA A 35 -14.81 12.07 -2.42
N VAL A 36 -14.94 12.41 -1.14
CA VAL A 36 -15.76 13.53 -0.68
C VAL A 36 -14.85 14.64 -0.18
N LYS A 37 -14.96 15.81 -0.83
CA LYS A 37 -14.19 17.00 -0.46
C LYS A 37 -14.39 17.33 1.03
N GLY A 38 -13.29 17.47 1.76
CA GLY A 38 -13.31 17.77 3.20
C GLY A 38 -13.48 16.57 4.12
N LYS A 39 -13.66 15.35 3.59
CA LYS A 39 -13.63 14.10 4.37
C LYS A 39 -12.47 13.19 3.99
N SER A 40 -12.17 13.14 2.70
CA SER A 40 -11.17 12.22 2.16
C SER A 40 -9.75 12.71 2.41
N ILE A 41 -8.89 11.80 2.88
CA ILE A 41 -7.50 12.08 3.25
C ILE A 41 -6.57 11.00 2.68
N CYS A 42 -5.31 11.36 2.47
CA CYS A 42 -4.26 10.38 2.27
C CYS A 42 -3.59 10.09 3.62
N PRO A 43 -3.54 8.84 4.10
CA PRO A 43 -2.84 8.50 5.33
C PRO A 43 -1.33 8.72 5.17
N SER A 44 -0.64 9.02 6.26
CA SER A 44 0.80 9.26 6.27
C SER A 44 1.63 8.05 5.81
N ASN A 45 1.14 6.85 6.08
CA ASN A 45 1.70 5.59 5.59
C ASN A 45 0.65 4.91 4.73
N THR A 46 0.98 4.68 3.46
CA THR A 46 0.13 3.93 2.54
C THR A 46 0.52 2.46 2.57
N LEU A 47 -0.41 1.56 2.24
CA LEU A 47 -0.09 0.12 2.13
C LEU A 47 1.09 -0.12 1.19
N THR A 48 1.16 0.60 0.07
CA THR A 48 2.28 0.52 -0.89
C THR A 48 3.61 0.92 -0.25
N SER A 49 3.66 2.03 0.49
CA SER A 49 4.90 2.47 1.16
C SER A 49 5.42 1.44 2.18
N VAL A 50 4.52 0.72 2.86
CA VAL A 50 4.89 -0.36 3.77
C VAL A 50 5.45 -1.53 2.99
N LEU A 51 4.78 -1.95 1.90
CA LEU A 51 5.26 -3.03 1.04
C LEU A 51 6.64 -2.73 0.46
N GLU A 52 6.87 -1.52 -0.04
CA GLU A 52 8.17 -1.12 -0.58
C GLU A 52 9.29 -1.21 0.46
N ARG A 53 9.02 -0.79 1.70
CA ARG A 53 9.98 -0.88 2.80
C ARG A 53 10.30 -2.33 3.19
N GLU A 54 9.30 -3.20 3.21
CA GLU A 54 9.49 -4.62 3.56
C GLU A 54 10.14 -5.41 2.41
N MET A 55 9.91 -5.01 1.16
CA MET A 55 10.51 -5.62 -0.03
C MET A 55 11.95 -5.17 -0.28
N GLN A 56 12.40 -4.08 0.34
CA GLN A 56 13.78 -3.63 0.23
C GLN A 56 14.73 -4.67 0.84
N THR A 57 15.61 -5.20 0.00
CA THR A 57 16.72 -6.03 0.45
C THR A 57 17.65 -5.18 1.32
N ARG A 58 18.18 -5.81 2.39
CA ARG A 58 19.17 -5.16 3.25
C ARG A 58 20.32 -4.64 2.39
N PRO A 59 20.80 -3.41 2.62
CA PRO A 59 21.93 -2.88 1.87
C PRO A 59 23.14 -3.82 2.01
N PRO A 60 23.99 -3.90 0.98
CA PRO A 60 25.17 -4.75 1.04
C PRO A 60 26.04 -4.34 2.23
N PRO A 61 26.71 -5.30 2.90
CA PRO A 61 27.60 -5.00 3.99
C PRO A 61 28.71 -4.05 3.52
N PRO A 62 29.18 -3.12 4.36
CA PRO A 62 30.24 -2.20 4.00
C PRO A 62 31.51 -2.96 3.60
N ILE A 63 32.16 -2.49 2.52
CA ILE A 63 33.40 -3.09 2.01
C ILE A 63 34.52 -2.81 3.03
N PRO A 64 35.23 -3.84 3.53
CA PRO A 64 36.38 -3.64 4.39
C PRO A 64 37.48 -2.87 3.65
N HIS A 65 37.80 -1.66 4.11
CA HIS A 65 38.97 -0.94 3.63
C HIS A 65 40.22 -1.52 4.32
N TYR A 66 41.02 -2.32 3.61
CA TYR A 66 42.34 -2.70 4.09
C TYR A 66 43.23 -1.45 4.09
N ARG A 67 43.59 -0.95 5.28
CA ARG A 67 44.67 0.03 5.38
C ARG A 67 45.95 -0.72 5.06
N GLN A 68 46.53 -0.44 3.90
CA GLN A 68 47.93 -0.74 3.62
C GLN A 68 48.74 -0.03 4.70
N THR A 69 49.09 -0.74 5.77
CA THR A 69 50.21 -0.35 6.61
C THR A 69 51.46 -0.60 5.79
N ASP A 70 52.06 0.49 5.34
CA ASP A 70 53.33 0.54 4.64
C ASP A 70 54.39 -0.31 5.36
N LYS A 71 55.14 -1.08 4.58
CA LYS A 71 56.35 -1.78 5.01
C LYS A 71 57.56 -0.86 4.83
#